data_AF-A0A354HE97-F1
#
_entry.id   AF-A0A354HE97-F1
#
_cell.length_a   1.000
_cell.length_b   1.000
_cell.length_c   1.000
_cell.angle_alpha   90.00
_cell.angle_beta   90.00
_cell.angle_gamma   90.00
#
_symmetry.space_group_name_H-M   'P 1'
#
loop_
_entity.id
_entity.type
_entity.pdbx_description
1 polymer ?
#
loop_
_entity_poly.entity_id
_entity_poly.type
_entity_poly.pdbx_seq_one_letter_code
_entity_poly.pdbx_strand_id
1 'polypeptide(L)' 'MTKYSCIYCKDTGYIDVPDNESAYDSEYDRLDNMGQFTGEECHERALKRSGSHKEPCPYCNKE' A
#
# COMPACT_ATOMS: atom_id res chain seq x y z
N MET A 1 10.22 24.15 10.10
CA MET A 1 9.45 22.90 10.21
C MET A 1 9.63 22.13 8.91
N THR A 2 10.60 21.23 8.86
CA THR A 2 10.77 20.33 7.72
C THR A 2 9.54 19.42 7.71
N LYS A 3 8.61 19.65 6.79
CA LYS A 3 7.48 18.75 6.56
C LYS A 3 8.09 17.43 6.07
N TYR A 4 8.38 16.51 6.97
CA TYR A 4 8.71 15.15 6.59
C TYR A 4 7.45 14.57 5.97
N SER A 5 7.42 14.53 4.64
CA SER A 5 6.37 13.84 3.91
C SER A 5 6.45 12.38 4.32
N CYS A 6 5.41 11.87 4.97
CA CYS A 6 5.42 10.47 5.33
C CYS A 6 5.27 9.65 4.05
N ILE A 7 6.31 8.90 3.70
CA ILE A 7 6.35 8.07 2.49
C ILE A 7 5.26 6.99 2.49
N TYR A 8 4.84 6.55 3.68
CA TYR A 8 3.81 5.53 3.85
C TYR A 8 2.41 6.09 3.62
N CYS A 9 2.08 7.23 4.25
CA CYS A 9 0.75 7.84 4.13
C CYS A 9 0.64 8.85 2.98
N LYS A 10 1.74 9.16 2.28
CA LYS A 10 1.85 10.25 1.29
C LYS A 10 1.19 11.55 1.77
N ASP A 11 1.37 11.85 3.07
CA ASP A 11 0.74 12.97 3.78
C ASP A 11 -0.79 12.98 3.87
N THR A 12 -1.47 11.89 3.48
CA THR A 12 -2.93 11.75 3.59
C THR A 12 -3.42 11.44 5.01
N GLY A 13 -2.54 10.96 5.88
CA GLY A 13 -2.89 10.51 7.24
C GLY A 13 -3.34 9.04 7.32
N TYR A 14 -3.57 8.38 6.17
CA TYR A 14 -4.05 7.00 6.11
C TYR A 14 -3.15 6.12 5.25
N ILE A 15 -3.16 4.82 5.53
CA ILE A 15 -2.52 3.78 4.72
C ILE A 15 -3.58 2.76 4.31
N ASP A 16 -3.44 2.19 3.12
CA ASP A 16 -4.27 1.07 2.66
C ASP A 16 -3.64 -0.24 3.14
N VAL A 17 -4.38 -0.99 3.95
CA VAL A 17 -3.96 -2.27 4.52
C VAL A 17 -4.77 -3.38 3.84
N PRO A 18 -4.13 -4.46 3.35
CA PRO A 18 -4.86 -5.56 2.73
C PRO A 18 -5.75 -6.27 3.75
N ASP A 19 -7.01 -6.51 3.39
CA ASP A 19 -7.94 -7.30 4.22
C ASP A 19 -7.53 -8.78 4.27
N ASN A 20 -6.86 -9.23 3.20
CA ASN A 20 -6.39 -10.59 3.05
C ASN A 20 -4.93 -10.58 2.58
N GLU A 21 -4.02 -10.69 3.53
CA GLU A 21 -2.56 -10.70 3.31
C GLU A 21 -2.13 -11.80 2.33
N SER A 22 -2.68 -13.01 2.46
CA SER A 22 -2.34 -14.12 1.55
C SER A 22 -2.76 -13.86 0.10
N ALA A 23 -3.92 -13.24 -0.11
CA ALA A 23 -4.37 -12.87 -1.45
C ALA A 23 -3.55 -11.68 -2.01
N TYR A 24 -3.15 -10.75 -1.14
CA TYR A 24 -2.27 -9.64 -1.50
C TYR A 24 -0.90 -10.17 -1.95
N ASP A 25 -0.25 -10.99 -1.13
CA ASP A 25 1.08 -11.53 -1.42
C ASP A 25 1.08 -12.36 -2.71
N SER A 26 0.09 -13.24 -2.89
CA SER A 26 -0.01 -14.05 -4.10
C SER A 26 -0.18 -13.21 -5.36
N GLU A 27 -0.98 -12.14 -5.31
CA GLU A 27 -1.17 -11.25 -6.45
C GLU A 27 0.04 -10.34 -6.68
N TYR A 28 0.67 -9.85 -5.61
CA TYR A 28 1.88 -9.05 -5.70
C TYR A 28 3.02 -9.84 -6.35
N ASP A 29 3.31 -11.05 -5.84
CA ASP A 29 4.32 -11.94 -6.40
C ASP A 29 4.03 -12.25 -7.87
N ARG A 30 2.76 -12.47 -8.21
CA ARG A 30 2.36 -12.72 -9.60
C ARG A 30 2.65 -11.51 -10.50
N LEU A 31 2.35 -10.30 -10.03
CA LEU A 31 2.55 -9.06 -10.79
C LEU A 31 4.04 -8.68 -10.90
N ASP A 32 4.80 -8.86 -9.82
CA ASP A 32 6.24 -8.60 -9.78
C ASP A 32 7.01 -9.57 -10.69
N ASN A 33 6.67 -10.86 -10.64
CA ASN A 33 7.25 -11.87 -11.53
C ASN A 33 6.93 -11.63 -13.02
N MET A 34 5.83 -10.96 -13.33
CA MET A 34 5.54 -10.55 -14.72
C MET A 34 6.50 -9.46 -15.21
N GLY A 35 7.12 -8.69 -14.31
CA GLY A 35 8.04 -7.60 -14.65
C GLY A 35 7.40 -6.49 -15.48
N GLN A 36 6.06 -6.42 -15.50
CA GLN A 36 5.29 -5.50 -16.34
C GLN A 36 4.96 -4.19 -15.64
N PHE A 37 4.95 -4.20 -14.30
CA PHE A 37 4.52 -3.09 -13.47
C PHE A 37 5.64 -2.66 -12.54
N THR A 38 5.64 -1.39 -12.14
CA THR A 38 6.48 -0.92 -11.04
C THR A 38 6.02 -1.52 -9.72
N GLY A 39 6.89 -1.58 -8.71
CA GLY A 39 6.52 -2.12 -7.39
C GLY A 39 5.33 -1.39 -6.74
N GLU A 40 5.15 -0.11 -7.03
CA GLU A 40 4.00 0.69 -6.58
C GLU A 40 2.71 0.28 -7.30
N GLU A 41 2.76 0.06 -8.61
CA GLU A 41 1.61 -0.46 -9.37
C GLU A 41 1.26 -1.90 -8.98
N CYS A 42 2.25 -2.75 -8.69
CA CYS A 42 2.01 -4.08 -8.15
C CYS A 42 1.25 -4.00 -6.82
N HIS A 43 1.68 -3.10 -5.93
CA HIS A 43 1.05 -2.88 -4.63
C HIS A 43 -0.41 -2.41 -4.76
N GLU A 44 -0.66 -1.36 -5.55
CA GLU A 44 -2.02 -0.82 -5.74
C GLU A 44 -2.97 -1.85 -6.37
N ARG A 45 -2.49 -2.63 -7.34
CA ARG A 45 -3.28 -3.68 -7.99
C ARG A 45 -3.54 -4.86 -7.07
N ALA A 46 -2.54 -5.29 -6.30
CA ALA A 46 -2.68 -6.35 -5.32
C ALA A 46 -3.69 -5.97 -4.24
N LEU A 47 -3.60 -4.76 -3.67
CA LEU A 47 -4.57 -4.23 -2.70
C LEU A 47 -6.00 -4.20 -3.24
N LYS A 48 -6.17 -3.78 -4.50
CA LYS A 48 -7.48 -3.76 -5.16
C LYS A 48 -8.05 -5.16 -5.35
N ARG A 49 -7.21 -6.17 -5.53
CA ARG A 49 -7.60 -7.57 -5.75
C ARG A 49 -7.88 -8.31 -4.45
N SER A 50 -7.06 -8.09 -3.42
CA SER A 50 -7.19 -8.72 -2.10
C SER A 50 -8.32 -8.14 -1.26
N GLY A 51 -8.77 -6.93 -1.60
CA GLY A 51 -9.52 -6.09 -0.68
C GLY A 51 -8.55 -5.33 0.23
N SER A 52 -8.90 -4.11 0.58
CA SER A 52 -8.14 -3.27 1.49
C SER A 52 -9.05 -2.29 2.21
N HIS A 53 -8.62 -1.89 3.39
CA HIS A 53 -9.24 -0.83 4.18
C HIS A 53 -8.22 0.23 4.55
N LYS A 54 -8.72 1.41 4.91
CA LYS A 54 -7.87 2.52 5.34
C LYS A 54 -7.69 2.47 6.85
N GLU A 55 -6.43 2.43 7.28
CA GLU A 55 -6.06 2.60 8.69
C GLU A 55 -5.30 3.91 8.89
N PRO A 56 -5.43 4.55 10.07
CA PRO A 56 -4.62 5.71 10.42
C PRO A 56 -3.14 5.36 10.34
N CYS A 57 -2.34 6.22 9.72
CA CYS A 57 -0.93 5.94 9.53
C CYS A 57 -0.19 5.97 10.88
N PRO A 58 0.39 4.83 11.31
CA PRO A 58 1.07 4.74 12.61
C PRO A 58 2.39 5.54 12.65
N TYR A 59 2.87 5.98 11.48
CA TYR A 59 4.16 6.66 11.35
C TYR A 59 4.07 8.19 11.27
N CYS A 60 2.93 8.72 10.81
CA CYS A 60 2.78 10.15 10.54
C CYS A 60 1.89 10.86 11.57
N ASN A 61 1.06 10.13 12.33
CA ASN A 61 0.16 10.64 13.36
C ASN A 61 -0.59 11.92 12.92
N LYS A 62 -0.90 11.99 11.62
CA LYS A 62 -1.69 13.05 10.99
C LYS A 62 -3.14 12.59 11.08
N GLU A 63 -3.77 12.92 12.21
CA GLU A 63 -5.20 12.77 12.45
C GLU A 63 -5.98 14.01 11.97
#